data_AF-A0A139QR58-F1
#
_entry.id   AF-A0A139QR58-F1
#
_cell.length_a   1.000
_cell.length_b   1.000
_cell.length_c   1.000
_cell.angle_alpha   90.00
_cell.angle_beta   90.00
_cell.angle_gamma   90.00
#
_symmetry.space_group_name_H-M   'P 1'
#
loop_
_entity.id
_entity.type
_entity.pdbx_description
1 polymer ?
#
loop_
_entity_poly.entity_id
_entity_poly.type
_entity_poly.pdbx_seq_one_letter_code
_entity_poly.pdbx_strand_id
1 'polypeptide(L)' 'MANGERFVTDMKNYIIDLDLGVIENPVELGKELKAMVGVVEHGLFNGMVNKVIVAGKDGVNILEAK' A
#
# COMPACT_ATOMS: atom_id res chain seq x y z
N MET A 1 7.39 3.29 14.70
CA MET A 1 8.12 2.48 15.70
C MET A 1 8.04 3.21 17.03
N ALA A 2 7.45 2.60 18.07
CA ALA A 2 7.57 3.15 19.42
C ALA A 2 8.86 2.58 20.01
N ASN A 3 9.75 3.45 20.50
CA ASN A 3 10.92 3.07 21.30
C ASN A 3 12.01 2.23 20.59
N GLY A 4 12.07 2.23 19.26
CA GLY A 4 13.10 1.51 18.50
C GLY A 4 12.84 0.01 18.31
N GLU A 5 11.70 -0.50 18.78
CA GLU A 5 11.28 -1.88 18.54
C GLU A 5 10.69 -2.03 17.13
N ARG A 6 10.97 -3.19 16.50
CA ARG A 6 10.37 -3.55 15.21
C ARG A 6 8.87 -3.74 15.39
N PHE A 7 8.10 -3.11 14.52
CA PHE A 7 6.65 -3.29 14.52
C PHE A 7 6.29 -4.72 14.09
N VAL A 8 5.34 -5.34 14.80
CA VAL A 8 4.83 -6.68 14.50
C VAL A 8 3.34 -6.57 14.21
N THR A 9 2.92 -7.06 13.05
CA THR A 9 1.51 -7.05 12.63
C THR A 9 0.66 -8.03 13.46
N ASP A 10 -0.66 -7.94 13.34
CA ASP A 10 -1.60 -8.88 13.97
C ASP A 10 -1.31 -10.34 13.56
N MET A 11 -0.93 -10.54 12.30
CA MET A 11 -0.52 -11.85 11.75
C MET A 11 0.95 -12.21 12.04
N LYS A 12 1.61 -11.51 12.96
CA LYS A 12 2.97 -11.79 13.45
C LYS A 12 4.08 -11.67 12.40
N ASN A 13 3.90 -10.79 11.42
CA ASN A 13 4.93 -10.45 10.43
C ASN A 13 5.59 -9.10 10.75
N TYR A 14 6.75 -8.85 10.14
CA TYR A 14 7.36 -7.52 10.11
C TYR A 14 6.89 -6.71 8.90
N ILE A 15 7.05 -5.39 8.98
CA ILE A 15 6.85 -4.47 7.86
C ILE A 15 8.21 -3.90 7.44
N ILE A 16 8.44 -3.83 6.14
CA ILE A 16 9.56 -3.10 5.54
C ILE A 16 8.96 -1.99 4.69
N ASP A 17 9.25 -0.74 5.05
CA ASP A 17 8.89 0.43 4.26
C ASP A 17 9.97 0.69 3.21
N LEU A 18 9.57 0.76 1.94
CA LEU A 18 10.47 1.04 0.83
C LEU A 18 10.30 2.50 0.39
N ASP A 19 11.33 3.32 0.59
CA ASP A 19 11.39 4.67 0.03
C ASP A 19 11.82 4.59 -1.45
N LEU A 20 10.84 4.47 -2.34
CA LEU A 20 11.06 4.30 -3.79
C LEU A 20 10.95 5.62 -4.56
N GLY A 21 10.54 6.71 -3.90
CA GLY A 21 10.16 7.96 -4.58
C GLY A 21 8.93 7.76 -5.49
N VAL A 22 9.17 7.48 -6.78
CA VAL A 22 8.13 7.29 -7.80
C VAL A 22 8.06 5.83 -8.22
N ILE A 23 6.85 5.27 -8.30
CA ILE A 23 6.61 3.91 -8.78
C ILE A 23 5.98 4.02 -10.18
N GLU A 24 6.81 3.87 -11.23
CA GLU A 24 6.38 3.98 -12.64
C GLU A 24 5.38 2.88 -13.05
N ASN A 25 5.58 1.65 -12.55
CA ASN A 25 4.70 0.52 -12.85
C ASN A 25 4.34 -0.26 -11.58
N PRO A 26 3.30 0.16 -10.85
CA PRO A 26 2.94 -0.45 -9.56
C PRO A 26 2.35 -1.86 -9.72
N VAL A 27 1.80 -2.20 -10.89
CA VAL A 27 1.30 -3.55 -11.15
C VAL A 27 2.45 -4.54 -11.25
N GLU A 28 3.49 -4.20 -12.00
CA GLU A 28 4.64 -5.09 -12.17
C GLU A 28 5.46 -5.20 -10.89
N LEU A 29 5.73 -4.09 -10.21
CA LEU A 29 6.40 -4.10 -8.91
C LEU A 29 5.64 -4.97 -7.89
N GLY A 30 4.31 -4.89 -7.86
CA GLY A 30 3.51 -5.73 -6.98
C GLY A 30 3.70 -7.22 -7.24
N LYS A 31 3.68 -7.64 -8.52
CA LYS A 31 3.93 -9.04 -8.89
C LYS A 31 5.33 -9.51 -8.48
N GLU A 32 6.34 -8.69 -8.70
CA GLU A 32 7.73 -8.99 -8.33
C GLU A 32 7.86 -9.19 -6.81
N LEU A 33 7.32 -8.26 -6.01
CA LEU A 33 7.32 -8.35 -4.55
C LEU A 33 6.57 -9.61 -4.10
N LYS A 34 5.43 -9.92 -4.70
CA LYS A 34 4.62 -11.09 -4.34
C LYS A 34 5.31 -12.41 -4.64
N ALA A 35 6.18 -12.45 -5.67
CA ALA A 35 6.94 -13.64 -6.04
C ALA A 35 8.18 -13.88 -5.14
N MET A 36 8.58 -12.90 -4.33
CA MET A 36 9.78 -12.97 -3.49
C MET A 36 9.54 -13.83 -2.24
N VAL A 37 10.37 -14.85 -2.04
CA VAL A 37 10.34 -15.68 -0.82
C VAL A 37 10.55 -14.81 0.41
N GLY A 38 9.65 -14.94 1.39
CA GLY A 38 9.68 -14.16 2.63
C GLY A 38 8.79 -12.91 2.60
N VAL A 39 8.33 -12.47 1.42
CA VAL A 39 7.28 -11.45 1.33
C VAL A 39 5.93 -12.14 1.49
N VAL A 40 5.21 -11.75 2.54
CA VAL A 40 3.86 -12.26 2.79
C VAL A 40 2.85 -11.54 1.90
N GLU A 41 2.90 -10.21 1.91
CA GLU A 41 2.04 -9.33 1.10
C GLU A 41 2.70 -7.95 0.92
N HIS A 42 2.17 -7.15 -0.02
CA HIS A 42 2.58 -5.76 -0.26
C HIS A 42 1.43 -4.76 -0.12
N GLY A 43 1.76 -3.48 0.07
CA GLY A 43 0.79 -2.39 0.23
C GLY A 43 0.20 -1.81 -1.07
N LEU A 44 0.45 -2.39 -2.24
CA LEU A 44 -0.06 -1.89 -3.53
C LEU A 44 -1.46 -2.46 -3.84
N PHE A 45 -2.48 -1.60 -3.85
CA PHE A 45 -3.89 -1.97 -4.11
C PHE A 45 -4.31 -1.62 -5.54
N ASN A 46 -3.72 -2.30 -6.52
CA ASN A 46 -3.91 -1.99 -7.94
C ASN A 46 -5.25 -2.53 -8.48
N GLY A 47 -6.07 -1.66 -9.10
CA GLY A 47 -7.31 -2.07 -9.78
C GLY A 47 -8.42 -2.59 -8.85
N MET A 48 -8.32 -2.31 -7.55
CA MET A 48 -9.26 -2.85 -6.54
C MET A 48 -10.35 -1.86 -6.13
N VAL A 49 -10.07 -0.56 -6.19
CA VAL A 49 -10.99 0.47 -5.70
C VAL A 49 -12.09 0.74 -6.72
N ASN A 50 -13.35 0.83 -6.27
CA ASN A 50 -14.48 1.23 -7.11
C ASN A 50 -14.89 2.69 -6.88
N LYS A 51 -14.70 3.21 -5.67
CA LYS A 51 -15.14 4.55 -5.26
C LYS A 51 -14.13 5.18 -4.31
N VAL A 52 -13.82 6.46 -4.53
CA VAL A 52 -12.97 7.26 -3.64
C VAL A 52 -13.78 8.45 -3.13
N ILE A 53 -13.83 8.61 -1.81
CA ILE A 53 -14.46 9.77 -1.16
C ILE A 53 -13.33 10.66 -0.63
N VAL A 54 -13.16 11.85 -1.20
CA VAL A 54 -12.10 12.80 -0.85
C VAL A 54 -12.71 14.01 -0.14
N ALA A 55 -12.37 14.20 1.14
CA ALA A 55 -12.72 15.41 1.87
C ALA A 55 -11.61 16.46 1.73
N GLY A 56 -11.96 17.65 1.23
CA GLY A 56 -11.05 18.79 1.07
C GLY A 56 -11.65 20.07 1.66
N LYS A 57 -10.94 21.19 1.49
CA LYS A 57 -11.37 22.50 1.99
C LYS A 57 -12.74 22.93 1.46
N ASP A 58 -13.07 22.52 0.24
CA ASP A 58 -14.29 22.90 -0.47
C ASP A 58 -15.44 21.88 -0.29
N GLY A 59 -15.25 20.87 0.58
CA GLY A 59 -16.25 19.84 0.86
C GLY A 59 -15.82 18.44 0.41
N VAL A 60 -16.80 17.58 0.12
CA VAL A 60 -16.60 16.15 -0.19
C VAL A 60 -16.79 15.89 -1.67
N ASN A 61 -15.79 15.29 -2.30
CA ASN A 61 -15.81 14.83 -3.68
C ASN A 61 -15.93 13.29 -3.72
N ILE A 62 -16.83 12.78 -4.55
CA ILE A 62 -17.01 11.34 -4.79
C ILE A 62 -16.53 11.04 -6.21
N LEU A 63 -15.51 10.18 -6.32
CA LEU A 63 -14.92 9.73 -7.58
C LEU A 63 -15.27 8.26 -7.79
N GLU A 64 -15.80 7.89 -8.95
CA GLU A 64 -16.03 6.50 -9.35
C GLU A 64 -14.83 6.03 -10.21
N ALA A 65 -14.24 4.89 -9.85
CA ALA A 65 -13.19 4.25 -10.64
C ALA A 65 -13.80 3.45 -11.80
N LYS A 66 -13.08 3.40 -12.93
CA LYS A 66 -13.50 2.69 -14.14
C LYS A 66 -13.00 1.26 -14.15
#